data_AF-A0A098EIJ7-F1
#
_entry.id   AF-A0A098EIJ7-F1
#
_cell.length_a   1.000
_cell.length_b   1.000
_cell.length_c   1.000
_cell.angle_alpha   90.00
_cell.angle_beta   90.00
_cell.angle_gamma   90.00
#
_symmetry.space_group_name_H-M   'P 1'
#
loop_
_entity.id
_entity.type
_entity.pdbx_description
1 polymer ?
#
loop_
_entity_poly.entity_id
_entity_poly.type
_entity_poly.pdbx_seq_one_letter_code
_entity_poly.pdbx_strand_id
1 'polypeptide(L)'
;MDIYYKKNYGLLYEQIENGTCEVFDFKSSTGSVRHLFIKKEIPLLLNGSQYFDISSPYGYGGPLITSCQEGKRNLLAKEFEAAFSSYCEEQQIVSEFVRFHPLFSNARDFSACYELAFKSFTTGTALAPYQDPIQHEFSKSTRKTIRKALKAGVTYRITKNPDSLAPFRTMYVETMKRIGAHDIYFFDDKYFAKCLEYFGDQIILAEAMYEGKVIGMELHFHFNKWIHTHLSATIEEFHHLAPVYVLTYAIAEWGKSNDAELIHSGGGKTSDPDDSLYLFKKKFGQNTQFEYYTGTRIWNEKIYSRLCDENGSMESDFFPAYRSPAGTISTV
;
A
#
# COMPACT_ATOMS: atom_id res chain seq x y z
N MET A 1 -14.03 -7.29 0.82
CA MET A 1 -13.32 -6.01 1.09
C MET A 1 -12.03 -6.33 1.84
N ASP A 2 -10.99 -5.52 1.67
CA ASP A 2 -9.66 -5.69 2.28
C ASP A 2 -9.38 -4.68 3.42
N ILE A 3 -8.28 -4.83 4.17
CA ILE A 3 -7.86 -3.92 5.25
C ILE A 3 -7.66 -2.49 4.76
N TYR A 4 -7.13 -2.29 3.54
CA TYR A 4 -6.87 -0.96 2.97
C TYR A 4 -8.13 -0.09 2.80
N TYR A 5 -9.33 -0.68 2.83
CA TYR A 5 -10.61 0.01 2.72
C TYR A 5 -11.31 0.23 4.07
N LYS A 6 -10.65 -0.09 5.18
CA LYS A 6 -11.16 0.20 6.52
C LYS A 6 -10.85 1.65 6.88
N LYS A 7 -11.82 2.37 7.43
CA LYS A 7 -11.62 3.75 7.91
C LYS A 7 -10.42 3.85 8.86
N ASN A 8 -10.29 2.90 9.78
CA ASN A 8 -9.16 2.83 10.71
C ASN A 8 -7.80 2.76 10.02
N TYR A 9 -7.72 2.21 8.81
CA TYR A 9 -6.48 2.14 8.06
C TYR A 9 -6.11 3.55 7.56
N GLY A 10 -7.06 4.28 7.00
CA GLY A 10 -6.86 5.70 6.64
C GLY A 10 -6.52 6.59 7.84
N LEU A 11 -7.10 6.32 9.02
CA LEU A 11 -6.78 7.05 10.27
C LEU A 11 -5.33 6.85 10.75
N LEU A 12 -4.62 5.84 10.26
CA LEU A 12 -3.18 5.70 10.51
C LEU A 12 -2.37 6.81 9.80
N TYR A 13 -2.90 7.37 8.71
CA TYR A 13 -2.15 8.23 7.79
C TYR A 13 -2.54 9.71 7.83
N GLU A 14 -3.59 10.11 8.55
CA GLU A 14 -4.01 11.53 8.64
C GLU A 14 -2.86 12.47 9.01
N GLN A 15 -2.11 12.13 10.06
CA GLN A 15 -0.98 12.95 10.54
C GLN A 15 0.23 12.86 9.61
N ILE A 16 0.42 11.73 8.91
CA ILE A 16 1.57 11.50 8.03
C ILE A 16 1.36 12.21 6.68
N GLU A 17 0.13 12.20 6.18
CA GLU A 17 -0.24 12.77 4.89
C GLU A 17 -0.83 14.20 5.00
N ASN A 18 -0.88 14.76 6.21
CA ASN A 18 -1.40 16.10 6.51
C ASN A 18 -2.81 16.32 5.95
N GLY A 19 -3.73 15.43 6.29
CA GLY A 19 -5.12 15.51 5.84
C GLY A 19 -6.09 14.76 6.75
N THR A 20 -7.36 14.76 6.35
CA THR A 20 -8.46 14.09 7.07
C THR A 20 -8.92 12.85 6.32
N CYS A 21 -9.14 11.76 7.05
CA CYS A 21 -9.61 10.50 6.51
C CYS A 21 -11.14 10.52 6.37
N GLU A 22 -11.60 10.42 5.13
CA GLU A 22 -13.02 10.45 4.77
C GLU A 22 -13.41 9.18 3.99
N VAL A 23 -14.68 8.80 4.14
CA VAL A 23 -15.28 7.69 3.41
C VAL A 23 -16.53 8.18 2.72
N PHE A 24 -16.59 8.00 1.41
CA PHE A 24 -17.79 8.18 0.62
C PHE A 24 -18.39 6.80 0.28
N ASP A 25 -19.55 6.50 0.88
CA ASP A 25 -20.30 5.27 0.62
C ASP A 25 -21.49 5.59 -0.29
N PHE A 26 -21.41 5.15 -1.55
CA PHE A 26 -22.46 5.33 -2.56
C PHE A 26 -23.35 4.10 -2.63
N LYS A 27 -24.67 4.32 -2.76
CA LYS A 27 -25.67 3.26 -2.96
C LYS A 27 -26.69 3.70 -4.00
N SER A 28 -27.01 2.80 -4.91
CA SER A 28 -28.10 2.94 -5.88
C SER A 28 -28.89 1.64 -5.96
N SER A 29 -29.93 1.60 -6.81
CA SER A 29 -30.61 0.34 -7.15
C SER A 29 -29.65 -0.66 -7.82
N THR A 30 -28.59 -0.19 -8.47
CA THR A 30 -27.65 -1.01 -9.25
C THR A 30 -26.60 -1.69 -8.37
N GLY A 31 -26.25 -1.10 -7.22
CA GLY A 31 -25.28 -1.65 -6.30
C GLY A 31 -24.73 -0.64 -5.29
N SER A 32 -23.53 -0.90 -4.78
CA SER A 32 -22.83 -0.04 -3.83
C SER A 32 -21.34 0.08 -4.12
N VAL A 33 -20.80 1.27 -3.86
CA VAL A 33 -19.38 1.59 -4.00
C VAL A 33 -18.90 2.25 -2.71
N ARG A 34 -17.75 1.80 -2.20
CA ARG A 34 -17.04 2.46 -1.10
C ARG A 34 -15.79 3.13 -1.63
N HIS A 35 -15.53 4.35 -1.19
CA HIS A 35 -14.33 5.09 -1.52
C HIS A 35 -13.73 5.74 -0.27
N LEU A 36 -12.48 5.39 0.07
CA LEU A 36 -11.74 5.89 1.23
C LEU A 36 -10.58 6.76 0.73
N PHE A 37 -10.46 7.97 1.26
CA PHE A 37 -9.43 8.91 0.84
C PHE A 37 -8.97 9.82 2.01
N ILE A 38 -7.76 10.35 1.87
CA ILE A 38 -7.24 11.45 2.68
C ILE A 38 -7.50 12.75 1.92
N LYS A 39 -8.28 13.64 2.52
CA LYS A 39 -8.58 14.98 2.02
C LYS A 39 -7.58 15.98 2.61
N LYS A 40 -6.88 16.71 1.74
CA LYS A 40 -5.81 17.64 2.11
C LYS A 40 -6.14 19.03 1.66
N GLU A 41 -5.91 20.01 2.52
CA GLU A 41 -5.99 21.41 2.16
C GLU A 41 -4.93 21.75 1.13
N ILE A 42 -5.34 22.46 0.07
CA ILE A 42 -4.43 23.08 -0.88
C ILE A 42 -3.95 24.39 -0.24
N PRO A 43 -2.64 24.62 -0.02
CA PRO A 43 -2.16 25.78 0.72
C PRO A 43 -2.52 27.14 0.08
N LEU A 44 -2.87 27.15 -1.21
CA LEU A 44 -3.25 28.35 -1.95
C LEU A 44 -4.76 28.62 -1.85
N LEU A 45 -5.11 29.82 -1.38
CA LEU A 45 -6.48 30.34 -1.42
C LEU A 45 -6.76 31.00 -2.77
N LEU A 46 -7.89 30.68 -3.38
CA LEU A 46 -8.34 31.36 -4.60
C LEU A 46 -9.59 32.20 -4.32
N ASN A 47 -9.48 33.51 -4.51
CA ASN A 47 -10.55 34.48 -4.22
C ASN A 47 -11.09 34.37 -2.77
N GLY A 48 -10.24 34.01 -1.81
CA GLY A 48 -10.63 33.81 -0.40
C GLY A 48 -11.26 32.45 -0.09
N SER A 49 -11.48 31.58 -1.07
CA SER A 49 -11.99 30.22 -0.86
C SER A 49 -10.86 29.21 -0.66
N GLN A 50 -11.08 28.27 0.28
CA GLN A 50 -10.23 27.10 0.52
C GLN A 50 -10.66 25.94 -0.39
N TYR A 51 -9.66 25.27 -0.97
CA TYR A 51 -9.85 24.10 -1.83
C TYR A 51 -9.06 22.90 -1.31
N PHE A 52 -9.40 21.72 -1.83
CA PHE A 52 -8.82 20.44 -1.38
C PHE A 52 -8.46 19.55 -2.57
N ASP A 53 -7.49 18.68 -2.35
CA ASP A 53 -7.34 17.46 -3.15
C ASP A 53 -7.44 16.23 -2.26
N ILE A 54 -7.74 15.12 -2.90
CA ILE A 54 -7.87 13.84 -2.23
C ILE A 54 -6.86 12.85 -2.79
N SER A 55 -6.37 11.97 -1.93
CA SER A 55 -5.59 10.83 -2.37
C SER A 55 -5.97 9.58 -1.59
N SER A 56 -5.81 8.40 -2.18
CA SER A 56 -5.88 7.17 -1.39
C SER A 56 -4.84 7.24 -0.26
N PRO A 57 -5.11 6.69 0.95
CA PRO A 57 -4.08 6.53 1.96
C PRO A 57 -2.90 5.70 1.41
N TYR A 58 -1.72 5.84 2.02
CA TYR A 58 -0.54 5.05 1.67
C TYR A 58 -0.85 3.54 1.67
N GLY A 59 -0.40 2.86 0.62
CA GLY A 59 -0.81 1.49 0.30
C GLY A 59 -1.72 1.49 -0.92
N TYR A 60 -2.91 0.91 -0.77
CA TYR A 60 -3.89 0.73 -1.84
C TYR A 60 -5.25 1.33 -1.49
N GLY A 61 -6.10 1.55 -2.49
CA GLY A 61 -7.44 2.12 -2.28
C GLY A 61 -8.18 2.38 -3.59
N GLY A 62 -8.75 3.59 -3.69
CA GLY A 62 -9.66 3.97 -4.78
C GLY A 62 -11.10 3.54 -4.53
N PRO A 63 -12.03 3.85 -5.45
CA PRO A 63 -13.38 3.34 -5.36
C PRO A 63 -13.40 1.81 -5.51
N LEU A 64 -14.23 1.15 -4.72
CA LEU A 64 -14.42 -0.30 -4.73
C LEU A 64 -15.91 -0.62 -4.79
N ILE A 65 -16.32 -1.31 -5.85
CA ILE A 65 -17.66 -1.88 -5.94
C ILE A 65 -17.79 -2.97 -4.87
N THR A 66 -18.65 -2.73 -3.86
CA THR A 66 -18.90 -3.65 -2.74
C THR A 66 -20.08 -4.59 -2.99
N SER A 67 -21.03 -4.18 -3.85
CA SER A 67 -22.09 -5.04 -4.38
C SER A 67 -22.54 -4.49 -5.74
N CYS A 68 -22.97 -5.36 -6.64
CA CYS A 68 -23.48 -4.94 -7.95
C CYS A 68 -24.39 -6.03 -8.51
N GLN A 69 -25.45 -5.62 -9.22
CA GLN A 69 -26.24 -6.53 -10.04
C GLN A 69 -25.41 -7.07 -11.20
N GLU A 70 -25.69 -8.32 -11.60
CA GLU A 70 -24.98 -8.99 -12.69
C GLU A 70 -25.02 -8.17 -13.99
N GLY A 71 -23.88 -8.08 -14.68
CA GLY A 71 -23.75 -7.31 -15.91
C GLY A 71 -23.84 -5.78 -15.79
N LYS A 72 -24.01 -5.19 -14.58
CA LYS A 72 -24.23 -3.74 -14.41
C LYS A 72 -23.05 -2.95 -13.82
N ARG A 73 -21.85 -3.52 -13.74
CA ARG A 73 -20.67 -2.84 -13.13
C ARG A 73 -20.36 -1.50 -13.79
N ASN A 74 -20.37 -1.43 -15.12
CA ASN A 74 -20.12 -0.19 -15.85
C ASN A 74 -21.19 0.88 -15.61
N LEU A 75 -22.45 0.47 -15.42
CA LEU A 75 -23.53 1.40 -15.08
C LEU A 75 -23.32 1.94 -13.66
N LEU A 76 -23.04 1.05 -12.69
CA LEU A 76 -22.77 1.45 -11.32
C LEU A 76 -21.57 2.39 -11.21
N ALA A 77 -20.50 2.15 -11.98
CA ALA A 77 -19.33 3.02 -12.01
C ALA A 77 -19.67 4.44 -12.51
N LYS A 78 -20.54 4.56 -13.53
CA LYS A 78 -21.04 5.86 -14.03
C LYS A 78 -21.96 6.57 -13.03
N GLU A 79 -22.85 5.82 -12.38
CA GLU A 79 -23.72 6.36 -11.32
C GLU A 79 -22.88 6.89 -10.14
N PHE A 80 -21.85 6.15 -9.75
CA PHE A 80 -20.88 6.58 -8.75
C PHE A 80 -20.12 7.83 -9.20
N GLU A 81 -19.58 7.86 -10.42
CA GLU A 81 -18.83 9.01 -10.95
C GLU A 81 -19.67 10.28 -10.89
N ALA A 82 -20.94 10.22 -11.30
CA ALA A 82 -21.84 11.37 -11.24
C ALA A 82 -22.07 11.85 -9.79
N ALA A 83 -22.39 10.93 -8.88
CA ALA A 83 -22.64 11.26 -7.47
C ALA A 83 -21.38 11.79 -6.77
N PHE A 84 -20.22 11.21 -7.06
CA PHE A 84 -18.96 11.61 -6.47
C PHE A 84 -18.44 12.93 -7.05
N SER A 85 -18.71 13.21 -8.33
CA SER A 85 -18.46 14.53 -8.94
C SER A 85 -19.23 15.64 -8.21
N SER A 86 -20.52 15.42 -7.90
CA SER A 86 -21.31 16.38 -7.10
C SER A 86 -20.78 16.53 -5.69
N TYR A 87 -20.39 15.42 -5.04
CA TYR A 87 -19.74 15.48 -3.73
C TYR A 87 -18.45 16.32 -3.78
N CYS A 88 -17.59 16.11 -4.78
CA CYS A 88 -16.36 16.86 -4.94
C CYS A 88 -16.63 18.37 -5.13
N GLU A 89 -17.63 18.74 -5.93
CA GLU A 89 -18.03 20.14 -6.11
C GLU A 89 -18.49 20.78 -4.77
N GLU A 90 -19.41 20.12 -4.05
CA GLU A 90 -19.91 20.57 -2.75
C GLU A 90 -18.78 20.71 -1.71
N GLN A 91 -17.80 19.80 -1.76
CA GLN A 91 -16.68 19.75 -0.83
C GLN A 91 -15.45 20.55 -1.26
N GLN A 92 -15.55 21.28 -2.38
CA GLN A 92 -14.45 22.06 -2.97
C GLN A 92 -13.19 21.21 -3.25
N ILE A 93 -13.39 19.95 -3.63
CA ILE A 93 -12.34 19.01 -4.03
C ILE A 93 -12.04 19.23 -5.52
N VAL A 94 -10.78 19.51 -5.82
CA VAL A 94 -10.31 19.92 -7.14
C VAL A 94 -9.83 18.73 -7.96
N SER A 95 -9.07 17.84 -7.33
CA SER A 95 -8.46 16.70 -8.01
C SER A 95 -8.22 15.54 -7.07
N GLU A 96 -7.93 14.39 -7.66
CA GLU A 96 -7.77 13.14 -6.97
C GLU A 96 -6.63 12.28 -7.54
N PHE A 97 -5.84 11.69 -6.63
CA PHE A 97 -4.84 10.67 -6.95
C PHE A 97 -5.16 9.32 -6.28
N VAL A 98 -5.29 8.26 -7.08
CA VAL A 98 -5.66 6.93 -6.61
C VAL A 98 -4.52 5.93 -6.80
N ARG A 99 -4.23 5.15 -5.76
CA ARG A 99 -3.42 3.92 -5.84
C ARG A 99 -4.36 2.73 -5.85
N PHE A 100 -4.70 2.19 -7.02
CA PHE A 100 -5.67 1.10 -7.11
C PHE A 100 -5.12 -0.18 -6.48
N HIS A 101 -6.02 -1.03 -5.99
CA HIS A 101 -5.65 -2.24 -5.27
C HIS A 101 -5.29 -3.37 -6.25
N PRO A 102 -4.04 -3.89 -6.29
CA PRO A 102 -3.60 -4.83 -7.31
C PRO A 102 -4.36 -6.16 -7.33
N LEU A 103 -4.90 -6.59 -6.18
CA LEU A 103 -5.65 -7.83 -6.07
C LEU A 103 -7.15 -7.67 -6.40
N PHE A 104 -7.61 -6.44 -6.64
CA PHE A 104 -8.98 -6.17 -7.06
C PHE A 104 -9.00 -5.68 -8.50
N SER A 105 -10.13 -5.85 -9.18
CA SER A 105 -10.35 -5.34 -10.53
C SER A 105 -10.64 -3.83 -10.56
N ASN A 106 -10.46 -3.10 -9.45
CA ASN A 106 -11.08 -1.79 -9.30
C ASN A 106 -10.48 -0.72 -10.22
N ALA A 107 -9.21 -0.82 -10.63
CA ALA A 107 -8.69 0.02 -11.71
C ALA A 107 -9.51 -0.16 -13.01
N ARG A 108 -9.76 -1.42 -13.40
CA ARG A 108 -10.56 -1.74 -14.60
C ARG A 108 -12.01 -1.31 -14.45
N ASP A 109 -12.61 -1.50 -13.28
CA ASP A 109 -14.00 -1.13 -13.02
C ASP A 109 -14.25 0.38 -13.18
N PHE A 110 -13.24 1.20 -12.91
CA PHE A 110 -13.33 2.67 -12.94
C PHE A 110 -12.47 3.31 -14.02
N SER A 111 -12.04 2.56 -15.05
CA SER A 111 -11.16 3.07 -16.12
C SER A 111 -11.78 4.17 -16.99
N ALA A 112 -13.11 4.29 -17.01
CA ALA A 112 -13.79 5.40 -17.68
C ALA A 112 -13.86 6.68 -16.82
N CYS A 113 -13.68 6.55 -15.50
CA CYS A 113 -13.77 7.65 -14.54
C CYS A 113 -12.40 8.30 -14.27
N TYR A 114 -11.31 7.52 -14.35
CA TYR A 114 -9.96 7.97 -14.04
C TYR A 114 -9.04 7.80 -15.25
N GLU A 115 -8.10 8.73 -15.41
CA GLU A 115 -6.95 8.50 -16.29
C GLU A 115 -6.01 7.50 -15.60
N LEU A 116 -5.89 6.30 -16.18
CA LEU A 116 -5.11 5.22 -15.60
C LEU A 116 -3.68 5.21 -16.12
N ALA A 117 -2.73 5.02 -15.21
CA ALA A 117 -1.33 4.77 -15.53
C ALA A 117 -0.90 3.43 -14.94
N PHE A 118 -0.37 2.54 -15.80
CA PHE A 118 0.38 1.38 -15.30
C PHE A 118 1.60 1.88 -14.54
N LYS A 119 1.73 1.49 -13.27
CA LYS A 119 2.83 1.94 -12.42
C LYS A 119 3.95 0.92 -12.39
N SER A 120 3.65 -0.33 -12.05
CA SER A 120 4.62 -1.42 -11.96
C SER A 120 3.92 -2.76 -11.74
N PHE A 121 4.70 -3.83 -11.57
CA PHE A 121 4.20 -5.08 -11.01
C PHE A 121 4.39 -5.12 -9.49
N THR A 122 3.42 -5.72 -8.81
CA THR A 122 3.57 -6.18 -7.43
C THR A 122 3.70 -7.70 -7.40
N THR A 123 4.27 -8.21 -6.31
CA THR A 123 4.61 -9.63 -6.14
C THR A 123 3.81 -10.24 -5.01
N GLY A 124 3.61 -11.56 -5.05
CA GLY A 124 3.03 -12.29 -3.93
C GLY A 124 3.43 -13.75 -3.93
N THR A 125 3.10 -14.48 -2.87
CA THR A 125 3.29 -15.92 -2.75
C THR A 125 1.91 -16.56 -2.68
N ALA A 126 1.49 -17.26 -3.73
CA ALA A 126 0.23 -18.00 -3.72
C ALA A 126 0.34 -19.21 -2.78
N LEU A 127 -0.59 -19.34 -1.83
CA LEU A 127 -0.58 -20.40 -0.80
C LEU A 127 -1.68 -21.43 -1.02
N ALA A 128 -2.87 -21.00 -1.42
CA ALA A 128 -4.03 -21.88 -1.61
C ALA A 128 -3.81 -23.01 -2.63
N PRO A 129 -3.24 -22.74 -3.82
CA PRO A 129 -3.17 -23.75 -4.87
C PRO A 129 -2.17 -24.89 -4.60
N TYR A 130 -1.24 -24.70 -3.66
CA TYR A 130 -0.10 -25.60 -3.48
C TYR A 130 -0.11 -26.26 -2.11
N GLN A 131 0.19 -27.56 -2.05
CA GLN A 131 0.44 -28.25 -0.78
C GLN A 131 1.71 -27.74 -0.10
N ASP A 132 2.77 -27.50 -0.89
CA ASP A 132 4.02 -26.87 -0.46
C ASP A 132 4.25 -25.59 -1.29
N PRO A 133 3.73 -24.44 -0.86
CA PRO A 133 3.91 -23.17 -1.56
C PRO A 133 5.38 -22.77 -1.72
N ILE A 134 6.23 -23.07 -0.73
CA ILE A 134 7.66 -22.72 -0.77
C ILE A 134 8.36 -23.44 -1.92
N GLN A 135 8.09 -24.72 -2.14
CA GLN A 135 8.68 -25.46 -3.25
C GLN A 135 8.27 -24.92 -4.63
N HIS A 136 7.04 -24.42 -4.76
CA HIS A 136 6.48 -23.93 -6.02
C HIS A 136 6.79 -22.45 -6.30
N GLU A 137 6.61 -21.58 -5.31
CA GLU A 137 6.70 -20.13 -5.46
C GLU A 137 8.11 -19.59 -5.24
N PHE A 138 8.88 -20.17 -4.30
CA PHE A 138 10.20 -19.64 -4.02
C PHE A 138 11.17 -20.13 -5.08
N SER A 139 12.12 -19.30 -5.49
CA SER A 139 13.16 -19.73 -6.43
C SER A 139 14.09 -20.78 -5.80
N LYS A 140 14.76 -21.60 -6.65
CA LYS A 140 15.71 -22.62 -6.17
C LYS A 140 16.83 -22.01 -5.31
N SER A 141 17.32 -20.82 -5.67
CA SER A 141 18.35 -20.10 -4.92
C SER A 141 17.82 -19.59 -3.58
N THR A 142 16.60 -19.05 -3.53
CA THR A 142 15.91 -18.66 -2.29
C THR A 142 15.82 -19.82 -1.32
N ARG A 143 15.33 -20.99 -1.78
CA ARG A 143 15.22 -22.19 -0.93
C ARG A 143 16.59 -22.66 -0.42
N LYS A 144 17.64 -22.56 -1.24
CA LYS A 144 19.02 -22.87 -0.81
C LYS A 144 19.51 -21.91 0.27
N THR A 145 19.26 -20.61 0.13
CA THR A 145 19.62 -19.59 1.13
C THR A 145 18.91 -19.83 2.44
N ILE A 146 17.60 -20.10 2.42
CA ILE A 146 16.80 -20.43 3.62
C ILE A 146 17.39 -21.63 4.34
N ARG A 147 17.62 -22.75 3.64
CA ARG A 147 18.22 -23.95 4.25
C ARG A 147 19.60 -23.68 4.86
N LYS A 148 20.41 -22.83 4.23
CA LYS A 148 21.72 -22.43 4.77
C LYS A 148 21.58 -21.63 6.06
N ALA A 149 20.67 -20.65 6.10
CA ALA A 149 20.39 -19.84 7.28
C ALA A 149 19.88 -20.70 8.45
N LEU A 150 18.89 -21.56 8.19
CA LEU A 150 18.36 -22.48 9.19
C LEU A 150 19.45 -23.43 9.73
N LYS A 151 20.29 -23.99 8.84
CA LYS A 151 21.42 -24.86 9.25
C LYS A 151 22.50 -24.10 10.05
N ALA A 152 22.66 -22.81 9.79
CA ALA A 152 23.58 -21.96 10.54
C ALA A 152 23.08 -21.65 11.96
N GLY A 153 21.83 -22.00 12.31
CA GLY A 153 21.26 -21.78 13.64
C GLY A 153 20.28 -20.61 13.72
N VAL A 154 19.89 -20.03 12.58
CA VAL A 154 18.81 -19.05 12.56
C VAL A 154 17.49 -19.76 12.79
N THR A 155 16.71 -19.30 13.76
CA THR A 155 15.34 -19.75 14.04
C THR A 155 14.37 -18.60 13.80
N TYR A 156 13.07 -18.87 13.92
CA TYR A 156 12.05 -17.83 13.80
C TYR A 156 10.93 -18.00 14.82
N ARG A 157 10.24 -16.90 15.09
CA ARG A 157 9.03 -16.83 15.93
C ARG A 157 7.97 -16.04 15.19
N ILE A 158 6.73 -16.51 15.24
CA ILE A 158 5.56 -15.79 14.77
C ILE A 158 4.69 -15.45 15.98
N THR A 159 4.37 -14.17 16.15
CA THR A 159 3.49 -13.67 17.20
C THR A 159 2.27 -13.03 16.55
N LYS A 160 1.09 -13.62 16.76
CA LYS A 160 -0.18 -12.99 16.39
C LYS A 160 -0.63 -12.06 17.51
N ASN A 161 -1.14 -10.89 17.17
CA ASN A 161 -1.58 -9.87 18.13
C ASN A 161 -0.53 -9.60 19.23
N PRO A 162 0.66 -9.09 18.84
CA PRO A 162 1.72 -8.82 19.81
C PRO A 162 1.30 -7.70 20.77
N ASP A 163 1.63 -7.84 22.06
CA ASP A 163 1.32 -6.81 23.08
C ASP A 163 2.04 -5.48 22.85
N SER A 164 3.13 -5.49 22.08
CA SER A 164 3.93 -4.30 21.78
C SER A 164 4.64 -4.41 20.42
N LEU A 165 4.75 -3.27 19.73
CA LEU A 165 5.57 -3.09 18.53
C LEU A 165 6.83 -2.23 18.79
N ALA A 166 7.14 -1.88 20.03
CA ALA A 166 8.28 -1.03 20.36
C ALA A 166 9.65 -1.62 19.91
N PRO A 167 9.92 -2.93 20.10
CA PRO A 167 11.14 -3.54 19.56
C PRO A 167 11.22 -3.48 18.03
N PHE A 168 10.08 -3.71 17.35
CA PHE A 168 9.98 -3.61 15.90
C PHE A 168 10.28 -2.20 15.41
N ARG A 169 9.64 -1.19 16.01
CA ARG A 169 9.85 0.22 15.66
C ARG A 169 11.32 0.60 15.75
N THR A 170 11.99 0.25 16.84
CA THR A 170 13.41 0.55 17.03
C THR A 170 14.25 0.01 15.88
N MET A 171 14.07 -1.28 15.54
CA MET A 171 14.80 -1.90 14.43
C MET A 171 14.44 -1.31 13.07
N TYR A 172 13.16 -0.96 12.88
CA TYR A 172 12.65 -0.37 11.64
C TYR A 172 13.24 1.01 11.38
N VAL A 173 13.27 1.89 12.39
CA VAL A 173 13.87 3.23 12.27
C VAL A 173 15.35 3.13 11.91
N GLU A 174 16.11 2.25 12.56
CA GLU A 174 17.52 2.03 12.21
C GLU A 174 17.69 1.50 10.78
N THR A 175 16.76 0.65 10.32
CA THR A 175 16.74 0.19 8.92
C THR A 175 16.47 1.34 7.95
N MET A 176 15.52 2.23 8.25
CA MET A 176 15.19 3.40 7.40
C MET A 176 16.35 4.39 7.34
N LYS A 177 17.04 4.66 8.47
CA LYS A 177 18.25 5.48 8.50
C LYS A 177 19.35 4.90 7.62
N ARG A 178 19.66 3.60 7.79
CA ARG A 178 20.71 2.90 7.03
C ARG A 178 20.51 3.00 5.51
N ILE A 179 19.26 2.88 5.04
CA ILE A 179 18.97 2.88 3.60
C ILE A 179 18.69 4.28 3.04
N GLY A 180 18.78 5.34 3.85
CA GLY A 180 18.48 6.71 3.44
C GLY A 180 17.03 6.87 2.95
N ALA A 181 16.06 6.28 3.66
CA ALA A 181 14.65 6.39 3.27
C ALA A 181 14.15 7.83 3.35
N HIS A 182 13.14 8.17 2.56
CA HIS A 182 12.45 9.46 2.68
C HIS A 182 11.70 9.59 4.02
N ASP A 183 11.53 10.83 4.49
CA ASP A 183 10.92 11.15 5.79
C ASP A 183 9.53 10.52 6.01
N ILE A 184 8.74 10.36 4.94
CA ILE A 184 7.41 9.73 4.99
C ILE A 184 7.45 8.28 5.51
N TYR A 185 8.60 7.60 5.43
CA TYR A 185 8.80 6.24 5.93
C TYR A 185 9.21 6.20 7.42
N PHE A 186 9.42 7.33 8.08
CA PHE A 186 9.78 7.38 9.49
C PHE A 186 8.52 7.44 10.38
N PHE A 187 7.84 6.30 10.50
CA PHE A 187 6.66 6.17 11.35
C PHE A 187 6.97 6.35 12.84
N ASP A 188 6.13 7.13 13.53
CA ASP A 188 6.32 7.51 14.94
C ASP A 188 5.66 6.50 15.92
N ASP A 189 5.81 6.75 17.23
CA ASP A 189 5.21 5.88 18.26
C ASP A 189 3.67 5.84 18.17
N LYS A 190 3.04 6.95 17.77
CA LYS A 190 1.59 7.04 17.63
C LYS A 190 1.09 6.12 16.51
N TYR A 191 1.82 6.04 15.40
CA TYR A 191 1.51 5.13 14.30
C TYR A 191 1.45 3.68 14.77
N PHE A 192 2.51 3.19 15.42
CA PHE A 192 2.57 1.80 15.89
C PHE A 192 1.58 1.51 17.02
N ALA A 193 1.31 2.47 17.90
CA ALA A 193 0.27 2.34 18.92
C ALA A 193 -1.12 2.20 18.28
N LYS A 194 -1.45 3.03 17.29
CA LYS A 194 -2.72 2.94 16.54
C LYS A 194 -2.84 1.65 15.73
N CYS A 195 -1.73 1.13 15.19
CA CYS A 195 -1.73 -0.18 14.55
C CYS A 195 -2.22 -1.28 15.50
N LEU A 196 -1.72 -1.31 16.74
CA LEU A 196 -2.18 -2.26 17.76
C LEU A 196 -3.64 -2.00 18.17
N GLU A 197 -3.99 -0.75 18.43
CA GLU A 197 -5.35 -0.35 18.83
C GLU A 197 -6.40 -0.76 17.79
N TYR A 198 -6.12 -0.52 16.51
CA TYR A 198 -7.09 -0.74 15.44
C TYR A 198 -7.03 -2.14 14.82
N PHE A 199 -5.86 -2.77 14.83
CA PHE A 199 -5.57 -3.96 14.04
C PHE A 199 -4.80 -5.05 14.79
N GLY A 200 -4.68 -5.00 16.12
CA GLY A 200 -3.93 -6.00 16.90
C GLY A 200 -4.24 -7.44 16.50
N ASP A 201 -5.52 -7.82 16.45
CA ASP A 201 -5.96 -9.17 16.05
C ASP A 201 -5.65 -9.55 14.59
N GLN A 202 -5.33 -8.57 13.75
CA GLN A 202 -4.92 -8.73 12.36
C GLN A 202 -3.40 -8.58 12.18
N ILE A 203 -2.65 -8.25 13.23
CA ILE A 203 -1.19 -8.12 13.16
C ILE A 203 -0.53 -9.47 13.37
N ILE A 204 0.38 -9.80 12.45
CA ILE A 204 1.32 -10.91 12.57
C ILE A 204 2.73 -10.32 12.57
N LEU A 205 3.46 -10.53 13.66
CA LEU A 205 4.86 -10.16 13.78
C LEU A 205 5.73 -11.40 13.59
N ALA A 206 6.55 -11.40 12.55
CA ALA A 206 7.56 -12.42 12.32
C ALA A 206 8.92 -11.92 12.82
N GLU A 207 9.65 -12.77 13.52
CA GLU A 207 10.97 -12.45 14.08
C GLU A 207 11.97 -13.55 13.69
N ALA A 208 13.12 -13.17 13.15
CA ALA A 208 14.24 -14.06 12.90
C ALA A 208 15.23 -13.95 14.06
N MET A 209 15.66 -15.09 14.61
CA MET A 209 16.49 -15.15 15.81
C MET A 209 17.78 -15.90 15.54
N TYR A 210 18.87 -15.46 16.16
CA TYR A 210 20.17 -16.13 16.14
C TYR A 210 20.85 -15.97 17.50
N GLU A 211 21.27 -17.09 18.10
CA GLU A 211 21.91 -17.11 19.44
C GLU A 211 21.11 -16.34 20.51
N GLY A 212 19.78 -16.46 20.48
CA GLY A 212 18.87 -15.79 21.41
C GLY A 212 18.59 -14.30 21.12
N LYS A 213 19.21 -13.72 20.10
CA LYS A 213 19.01 -12.32 19.68
C LYS A 213 18.05 -12.25 18.49
N VAL A 214 17.18 -11.24 18.45
CA VAL A 214 16.40 -10.95 17.25
C VAL A 214 17.28 -10.20 16.25
N ILE A 215 17.38 -10.74 15.04
CA ILE A 215 18.26 -10.23 13.97
C ILE A 215 17.49 -9.63 12.79
N GLY A 216 16.18 -9.83 12.76
CA GLY A 216 15.27 -9.23 11.80
C GLY A 216 13.82 -9.41 12.22
N MET A 217 12.94 -8.52 11.76
CA MET A 217 11.51 -8.58 12.02
C MET A 217 10.71 -8.12 10.80
N GLU A 218 9.54 -8.73 10.60
CA GLU A 218 8.54 -8.30 9.61
C GLU A 218 7.17 -8.13 10.27
N LEU A 219 6.53 -7.01 9.98
CA LEU A 219 5.16 -6.70 10.40
C LEU A 219 4.24 -6.96 9.22
N HIS A 220 3.24 -7.81 9.42
CA HIS A 220 2.23 -8.14 8.42
C HIS A 220 0.82 -7.84 8.93
N PHE A 221 -0.07 -7.52 8.00
CA PHE A 221 -1.51 -7.52 8.24
C PHE A 221 -2.15 -8.77 7.64
N HIS A 222 -2.75 -9.61 8.48
CA HIS A 222 -3.57 -10.73 8.06
C HIS A 222 -5.05 -10.34 8.10
N PHE A 223 -5.65 -10.20 6.92
CA PHE A 223 -7.04 -9.77 6.76
C PHE A 223 -7.79 -10.72 5.83
N ASN A 224 -8.89 -11.30 6.33
CA ASN A 224 -9.63 -12.38 5.68
C ASN A 224 -8.72 -13.55 5.27
N LYS A 225 -8.39 -13.64 3.98
CA LYS A 225 -7.62 -14.72 3.36
C LYS A 225 -6.26 -14.24 2.86
N TRP A 226 -5.92 -12.97 3.06
CA TRP A 226 -4.72 -12.36 2.54
C TRP A 226 -3.82 -11.87 3.67
N ILE A 227 -2.52 -12.03 3.46
CA ILE A 227 -1.48 -11.47 4.32
C ILE A 227 -0.77 -10.39 3.51
N HIS A 228 -0.72 -9.17 4.01
CA HIS A 228 0.05 -8.09 3.40
C HIS A 228 1.33 -7.88 4.19
N THR A 229 2.48 -8.03 3.54
CA THR A 229 3.76 -7.65 4.15
C THR A 229 3.83 -6.13 4.19
N HIS A 230 3.74 -5.58 5.39
CA HIS A 230 3.58 -4.14 5.59
C HIS A 230 4.94 -3.46 5.75
N LEU A 231 5.73 -3.88 6.74
CA LEU A 231 7.05 -3.31 7.03
C LEU A 231 8.07 -4.41 7.35
N SER A 232 9.33 -4.19 6.96
CA SER A 232 10.43 -5.14 7.15
C SER A 232 11.66 -4.42 7.69
N ALA A 233 12.32 -5.03 8.67
CA ALA A 233 13.47 -4.47 9.36
C ALA A 233 14.51 -5.56 9.64
N THR A 234 15.79 -5.23 9.46
CA THR A 234 16.89 -6.19 9.68
C THR A 234 18.12 -5.50 10.26
N ILE A 235 18.87 -6.24 11.08
CA ILE A 235 20.16 -5.79 11.61
C ILE A 235 21.26 -6.12 10.60
N GLU A 236 22.01 -5.11 10.20
CA GLU A 236 23.05 -5.19 9.15
C GLU A 236 24.14 -6.22 9.46
N GLU A 237 24.59 -6.28 10.71
CA GLU A 237 25.60 -7.23 11.20
C GLU A 237 25.24 -8.68 10.83
N PHE A 238 23.95 -9.02 10.80
CA PHE A 238 23.45 -10.37 10.55
C PHE A 238 22.97 -10.61 9.11
N HIS A 239 23.18 -9.68 8.17
CA HIS A 239 22.75 -9.87 6.77
C HIS A 239 23.37 -11.10 6.11
N HIS A 240 24.58 -11.49 6.53
CA HIS A 240 25.23 -12.72 6.07
C HIS A 240 24.47 -14.01 6.44
N LEU A 241 23.57 -13.95 7.43
CA LEU A 241 22.65 -15.02 7.82
C LEU A 241 21.29 -14.96 7.11
N ALA A 242 21.08 -13.99 6.22
CA ALA A 242 19.87 -13.83 5.41
C ALA A 242 18.55 -13.80 6.23
N PRO A 243 18.43 -12.97 7.28
CA PRO A 243 17.25 -12.95 8.17
C PRO A 243 15.93 -12.77 7.43
N VAL A 244 15.89 -11.87 6.44
CA VAL A 244 14.68 -11.61 5.66
C VAL A 244 14.19 -12.85 4.87
N TYR A 245 15.11 -13.72 4.43
CA TYR A 245 14.72 -14.97 3.77
C TYR A 245 14.01 -15.92 4.75
N VAL A 246 14.48 -15.96 6.01
CA VAL A 246 13.87 -16.77 7.07
C VAL A 246 12.51 -16.18 7.47
N LEU A 247 12.38 -14.85 7.54
CA LEU A 247 11.10 -14.18 7.82
C LEU A 247 10.05 -14.50 6.75
N THR A 248 10.40 -14.37 5.47
CA THR A 248 9.47 -14.68 4.36
C THR A 248 9.12 -16.17 4.31
N TYR A 249 10.05 -17.06 4.65
CA TYR A 249 9.75 -18.48 4.85
C TYR A 249 8.77 -18.70 6.01
N ALA A 250 9.02 -18.07 7.15
CA ALA A 250 8.21 -18.22 8.36
C ALA A 250 6.74 -17.78 8.13
N ILE A 251 6.53 -16.63 7.47
CA ILE A 251 5.17 -16.16 7.16
C ILE A 251 4.46 -17.03 6.11
N ALA A 252 5.20 -17.63 5.17
CA ALA A 252 4.64 -18.59 4.21
C ALA A 252 4.16 -19.88 4.88
N GLU A 253 4.97 -20.46 5.77
CA GLU A 253 4.60 -21.63 6.58
C GLU A 253 3.39 -21.32 7.48
N TRP A 254 3.44 -20.18 8.16
CA TRP A 254 2.36 -19.75 9.05
C TRP A 254 1.07 -19.50 8.27
N GLY A 255 1.13 -18.78 7.16
CA GLY A 255 -0.01 -18.49 6.31
C GLY A 255 -0.66 -19.76 5.77
N LYS A 256 0.17 -20.72 5.30
CA LYS A 256 -0.33 -22.01 4.83
C LYS A 256 -1.05 -22.80 5.93
N SER A 257 -0.55 -22.73 7.16
CA SER A 257 -1.13 -23.42 8.32
C SER A 257 -2.39 -22.73 8.88
N ASN A 258 -2.68 -21.50 8.46
CA ASN A 258 -3.80 -20.68 8.93
C ASN A 258 -4.78 -20.32 7.79
N ASP A 259 -4.85 -21.15 6.75
CA ASP A 259 -5.78 -21.03 5.62
C ASP A 259 -5.71 -19.69 4.85
N ALA A 260 -4.58 -18.99 4.93
CA ALA A 260 -4.34 -17.85 4.07
C ALA A 260 -4.15 -18.33 2.62
N GLU A 261 -4.70 -17.58 1.66
CA GLU A 261 -4.64 -17.90 0.24
C GLU A 261 -3.46 -17.26 -0.47
N LEU A 262 -3.02 -16.10 0.01
CA LEU A 262 -2.00 -15.27 -0.64
C LEU A 262 -1.26 -14.42 0.39
N ILE A 263 0.07 -14.33 0.23
CA ILE A 263 0.88 -13.26 0.81
C ILE A 263 1.16 -12.24 -0.29
N HIS A 264 0.75 -10.99 -0.12
CA HIS A 264 1.07 -9.89 -1.01
C HIS A 264 2.24 -9.08 -0.43
N SER A 265 3.33 -8.99 -1.20
CA SER A 265 4.60 -8.40 -0.76
C SER A 265 4.82 -7.00 -1.35
N GLY A 266 3.85 -6.47 -2.09
CA GLY A 266 3.94 -5.20 -2.79
C GLY A 266 4.95 -5.21 -3.95
N GLY A 267 5.37 -4.02 -4.36
CA GLY A 267 6.26 -3.80 -5.52
C GLY A 267 7.69 -3.38 -5.15
N GLY A 268 8.41 -2.91 -6.16
CA GLY A 268 9.73 -2.28 -6.05
C GLY A 268 9.68 -0.82 -5.59
N LYS A 269 10.83 -0.15 -5.57
CA LYS A 269 10.92 1.29 -5.27
C LYS A 269 10.55 2.14 -6.47
N THR A 270 10.87 1.67 -7.67
CA THR A 270 10.60 2.37 -8.93
C THR A 270 9.64 1.56 -9.82
N SER A 271 9.29 2.14 -10.97
CA SER A 271 8.58 1.45 -12.05
C SER A 271 9.50 0.64 -12.96
N ASP A 272 10.81 0.64 -12.70
CA ASP A 272 11.81 -0.08 -13.49
C ASP A 272 11.62 -1.59 -13.34
N PRO A 273 11.51 -2.37 -14.44
CA PRO A 273 11.47 -3.83 -14.36
C PRO A 273 12.71 -4.46 -13.70
N ASP A 274 13.86 -3.76 -13.69
CA ASP A 274 15.10 -4.18 -13.07
C ASP A 274 15.27 -3.62 -11.63
N ASP A 275 14.23 -3.04 -11.04
CA ASP A 275 14.24 -2.58 -9.66
C ASP A 275 14.67 -3.72 -8.70
N SER A 276 15.78 -3.48 -7.99
CA SER A 276 16.40 -4.49 -7.14
C SER A 276 15.48 -5.03 -6.03
N LEU A 277 14.56 -4.20 -5.50
CA LEU A 277 13.61 -4.62 -4.48
C LEU A 277 12.49 -5.47 -5.07
N TYR A 278 11.98 -5.10 -6.25
CA TYR A 278 11.03 -5.90 -7.01
C TYR A 278 11.63 -7.27 -7.37
N LEU A 279 12.83 -7.29 -7.98
CA LEU A 279 13.52 -8.51 -8.35
C LEU A 279 13.85 -9.38 -7.13
N PHE A 280 14.15 -8.76 -5.99
CA PHE A 280 14.32 -9.48 -4.74
C PHE A 280 13.02 -10.18 -4.30
N LYS A 281 11.90 -9.45 -4.21
CA LYS A 281 10.61 -10.00 -3.78
C LYS A 281 10.07 -11.06 -4.73
N LYS A 282 10.28 -10.90 -6.04
CA LYS A 282 9.88 -11.87 -7.09
C LYS A 282 10.47 -13.26 -6.86
N LYS A 283 11.60 -13.38 -6.17
CA LYS A 283 12.22 -14.68 -5.83
C LYS A 283 11.43 -15.49 -4.81
N PHE A 284 10.43 -14.92 -4.14
CA PHE A 284 9.53 -15.60 -3.20
C PHE A 284 8.14 -15.89 -3.80
N GLY A 285 7.93 -15.48 -5.05
CA GLY A 285 6.65 -15.48 -5.74
C GLY A 285 6.83 -15.61 -7.24
N GLN A 286 7.66 -16.56 -7.69
CA GLN A 286 8.15 -16.57 -9.06
C GLN A 286 7.06 -16.80 -10.12
N ASN A 287 5.89 -17.33 -9.70
CA ASN A 287 4.74 -17.55 -10.58
C ASN A 287 3.56 -16.60 -10.28
N THR A 288 3.70 -15.70 -9.30
CA THR A 288 2.59 -14.88 -8.80
C THR A 288 2.96 -13.39 -8.83
N GLN A 289 2.35 -12.67 -9.76
CA GLN A 289 2.52 -11.23 -9.94
C GLN A 289 1.19 -10.56 -10.28
N PHE A 290 1.08 -9.27 -9.96
CA PHE A 290 -0.14 -8.47 -10.20
C PHE A 290 0.23 -7.14 -10.82
N GLU A 291 -0.55 -6.70 -11.82
CA GLU A 291 -0.44 -5.36 -12.37
C GLU A 291 -0.90 -4.34 -11.32
N TYR A 292 -0.14 -3.27 -11.16
CA TYR A 292 -0.47 -2.18 -10.26
C TYR A 292 -0.65 -0.89 -11.05
N TYR A 293 -1.82 -0.29 -10.89
CA TYR A 293 -2.23 0.92 -11.56
C TYR A 293 -2.42 2.06 -10.56
N THR A 294 -2.04 3.25 -10.97
CA THR A 294 -2.49 4.49 -10.36
C THR A 294 -3.51 5.16 -11.27
N GLY A 295 -4.29 6.09 -10.73
CA GLY A 295 -5.13 6.93 -11.55
C GLY A 295 -5.24 8.35 -11.04
N THR A 296 -5.54 9.25 -11.95
CA THR A 296 -5.73 10.67 -11.69
C THR A 296 -7.10 11.11 -12.17
N ARG A 297 -7.67 12.10 -11.50
CA ARG A 297 -8.91 12.76 -11.93
C ARG A 297 -8.87 14.23 -11.53
N ILE A 298 -9.23 15.10 -12.46
CA ILE A 298 -9.53 16.50 -12.19
C ILE A 298 -11.05 16.61 -12.08
N TRP A 299 -11.54 16.95 -10.90
CA TRP A 299 -12.97 17.12 -10.63
C TRP A 299 -13.45 18.54 -10.94
N ASN A 300 -12.55 19.53 -10.83
CA ASN A 300 -12.84 20.93 -11.16
C ASN A 300 -11.72 21.54 -12.02
N GLU A 301 -11.85 21.42 -13.33
CA GLU A 301 -10.88 21.90 -14.32
C GLU A 301 -10.56 23.39 -14.16
N LYS A 302 -11.59 24.21 -13.98
CA LYS A 302 -11.44 25.67 -13.87
C LYS A 302 -10.56 26.05 -12.67
N ILE A 303 -10.77 25.40 -11.52
CA ILE A 303 -9.98 25.67 -10.33
C ILE A 303 -8.59 25.04 -10.44
N TYR A 304 -8.49 23.84 -11.01
CA TYR A 304 -7.21 23.17 -11.25
C TYR A 304 -6.26 24.05 -12.09
N SER A 305 -6.73 24.58 -13.23
CA SER A 305 -5.92 25.46 -14.08
C SER A 305 -5.48 26.71 -13.32
N ARG A 306 -6.38 27.36 -12.57
CA ARG A 306 -6.01 28.56 -11.79
C ARG A 306 -4.96 28.26 -10.71
N LEU A 307 -5.06 27.13 -10.02
CA LEU A 307 -4.05 26.72 -9.04
C LEU A 307 -2.69 26.46 -9.72
N CYS A 308 -2.69 25.83 -10.89
CA CYS A 308 -1.47 25.59 -11.66
C CYS A 308 -0.83 26.89 -12.16
N ASP A 309 -1.64 27.87 -12.59
CA ASP A 309 -1.15 29.18 -13.04
C ASP A 309 -0.49 29.95 -11.89
N GLU A 310 -1.15 30.04 -10.73
CA GLU A 310 -0.63 30.73 -9.55
C GLU A 310 0.63 30.05 -8.97
N ASN A 311 0.75 28.71 -9.09
CA ASN A 311 1.94 27.98 -8.68
C ASN A 311 3.02 27.86 -9.77
N GLY A 312 2.79 28.40 -10.97
CA GLY A 312 3.71 28.32 -12.11
C GLY A 312 4.02 26.87 -12.55
N SER A 313 3.04 25.97 -12.50
CA SER A 313 3.22 24.51 -12.64
C SER A 313 2.53 23.88 -13.84
N MET A 314 2.21 24.65 -14.88
CA MET A 314 1.44 24.15 -16.03
C MET A 314 2.10 22.98 -16.78
N GLU A 315 3.42 22.78 -16.66
CA GLU A 315 4.17 21.72 -17.34
C GLU A 315 4.86 20.73 -16.37
N SER A 316 4.22 20.39 -15.25
CA SER A 316 4.80 19.44 -14.29
C SER A 316 4.45 17.98 -14.60
N ASP A 317 5.44 17.09 -14.52
CA ASP A 317 5.24 15.62 -14.48
C ASP A 317 4.68 15.11 -13.12
N PHE A 318 4.49 16.01 -12.14
CA PHE A 318 3.93 15.71 -10.84
C PHE A 318 2.41 15.89 -10.83
N PHE A 319 1.69 15.02 -10.13
CA PHE A 319 0.25 15.16 -9.93
C PHE A 319 -0.13 15.25 -8.44
N PRO A 320 -1.02 16.19 -8.05
CA PRO A 320 -1.53 17.28 -8.89
C PRO A 320 -0.44 18.33 -9.16
N ALA A 321 -0.42 18.90 -10.36
CA ALA A 321 0.68 19.75 -10.82
C ALA A 321 0.91 20.99 -9.96
N TYR A 322 -0.15 21.61 -9.43
CA TYR A 322 -0.07 22.75 -8.52
C TYR A 322 0.54 22.42 -7.14
N ARG A 323 0.82 21.15 -6.83
CA ARG A 323 1.61 20.73 -5.65
C ARG A 323 3.07 20.47 -5.97
N SER A 324 3.50 20.67 -7.22
CA SER A 324 4.90 20.53 -7.58
C SER A 324 5.75 21.58 -6.82
N PRO A 325 6.95 21.22 -6.34
CA PRO A 325 7.87 22.20 -5.77
C PRO A 325 8.18 23.28 -6.81
N ALA A 326 7.94 24.54 -6.46
CA ALA A 326 8.15 25.67 -7.35
C ALA A 326 9.56 25.64 -7.98
N GLY A 327 9.63 25.64 -9.30
CA GLY A 327 10.90 25.67 -10.06
C GLY A 327 11.38 24.33 -10.64
N THR A 328 10.61 23.24 -10.52
CA THR A 328 10.93 21.98 -11.22
C THR A 328 10.36 22.03 -12.65
N ILE A 329 11.06 22.70 -13.56
CA ILE A 329 10.78 22.65 -15.00
C ILE A 329 11.18 21.26 -15.48
N SER A 330 10.28 20.54 -16.18
CA SER A 330 10.62 19.26 -16.81
C SER A 330 11.81 19.44 -17.76
N THR A 331 12.95 18.88 -17.38
CA THR A 331 14.03 18.63 -18.34
C THR A 331 13.64 17.39 -19.14
N VAL A 332 13.33 17.63 -20.41
CA VAL A 332 13.12 16.62 -21.47
C VAL A 332 14.16 15.51 -21.45
#